data_AF-A0A9E7FTL8-F1
#
_entry.id   AF-A0A9E7FTL8-F1
#
_cell.length_a   1.000
_cell.length_b   1.000
_cell.length_c   1.000
_cell.angle_alpha   90.00
_cell.angle_beta   90.00
_cell.angle_gamma   90.00
#
_symmetry.space_group_name_H-M   'P 1'
#
loop_
_entity.id
_entity.type
_entity.pdbx_description
1 polymer ?
#
loop_
_entity_poly.entity_id
_entity_poly.type
_entity_poly.pdbx_seq_one_letter_code
_entity_poly.pdbx_strand_id
1 'polypeptide(L)'
;MKANSRRELQKTSRIVLLLTATLLLTVIPLYLFPLLATSLAWRSLSSSSPSSSSSSSSSSSSSDMARDSTAGLGVAQHSCDVFRGEWVPNPSAPYYTNESCWAIDKHQNCMKFGRPDTGFMKWRWKPTHCELPVFDPTQFLELVRGKSLAFVSDSVGRNQMQSLICLLLRVTYVVDASLAQDDKCRRYHFPTHNFTVASFWSPFLVSAHKVDPHASTYSGLFDLFLDEPDSVWTTKMTEFDYVIMSAGHWLLRPTMFYDGGQLVGCHSCLAPNVTDLTMHYSYRRVTDKIVNGLFDVMLMHVRVLFGWLSLVKLVKGLPKAKCLI
;
A
#
# COMPACT_ATOMS: atom_id res chain seq x y z
N MET A 1 39.65 55.42 -30.23
CA MET A 1 39.34 55.29 -28.78
C MET A 1 38.40 54.14 -28.41
N LYS A 2 37.19 53.97 -28.98
CA LYS A 2 36.19 52.95 -28.54
C LYS A 2 36.67 51.48 -28.47
N ALA A 3 37.64 51.05 -29.29
CA ALA A 3 38.11 49.66 -29.32
C ALA A 3 38.90 49.25 -28.05
N ASN A 4 39.67 50.18 -27.46
CA ASN A 4 40.54 49.86 -26.31
C ASN A 4 39.71 49.62 -25.04
N SER A 5 38.68 50.45 -24.83
CA SER A 5 37.75 50.34 -23.70
C SER A 5 37.02 48.98 -23.65
N ARG A 6 36.63 48.41 -24.80
CA ARG A 6 36.01 47.06 -24.83
C ARG A 6 36.98 45.96 -24.43
N ARG A 7 38.26 46.03 -24.83
CA ARG A 7 39.28 45.05 -24.43
C ARG A 7 39.54 45.08 -22.93
N GLU A 8 39.63 46.26 -22.32
CA GLU A 8 39.80 46.38 -20.87
C GLU A 8 38.58 45.88 -20.08
N LEU A 9 37.35 46.16 -20.54
CA LEU A 9 36.13 45.62 -19.93
C LEU A 9 36.08 44.08 -19.97
N GLN A 10 36.50 43.50 -21.09
CA GLN A 10 36.51 42.05 -21.29
C GLN A 10 37.64 41.35 -20.49
N LYS A 11 38.76 42.06 -20.26
CA LYS A 11 39.89 41.60 -19.45
C LYS A 11 39.56 41.64 -17.95
N THR A 12 38.97 42.74 -17.47
CA THR A 12 38.49 42.89 -16.08
C THR A 12 37.39 41.87 -15.76
N SER A 13 36.42 41.67 -16.65
CA SER A 13 35.38 40.63 -16.50
C SER A 13 35.97 39.22 -16.32
N ARG A 14 36.99 38.84 -17.11
CA ARG A 14 37.67 37.54 -16.97
C ARG A 14 38.46 37.41 -15.66
N ILE A 15 39.12 38.47 -15.21
CA ILE A 15 39.85 38.48 -13.93
C ILE A 15 38.87 38.29 -12.77
N VAL A 16 37.73 39.01 -12.76
CA VAL A 16 36.69 38.84 -11.73
C VAL A 16 36.14 37.41 -11.73
N LEU A 17 35.86 36.83 -12.90
CA LEU A 17 35.34 35.45 -13.00
C LEU A 17 36.36 34.40 -12.49
N LEU A 18 37.65 34.61 -12.73
CA LEU A 18 38.71 33.73 -12.22
C LEU A 18 38.86 33.85 -10.70
N LEU A 19 38.78 35.07 -10.15
CA LEU A 19 38.87 35.32 -8.71
C LEU A 19 37.65 34.78 -7.94
N THR A 20 36.44 34.87 -8.50
CA THR A 20 35.26 34.25 -7.86
C THR A 20 35.31 32.73 -7.94
N ALA A 21 35.78 32.15 -9.05
CA ALA A 21 35.97 30.71 -9.19
C ALA A 21 37.02 30.16 -8.21
N THR A 22 38.17 30.82 -8.05
CA THR A 22 39.19 30.38 -7.07
C THR A 22 38.72 30.54 -5.64
N LEU A 23 37.96 31.58 -5.31
CA LEU A 23 37.35 31.75 -3.98
C LEU A 23 36.37 30.61 -3.68
N LEU A 24 35.46 30.28 -4.61
CA LEU A 24 34.52 29.17 -4.43
C LEU A 24 35.24 27.82 -4.29
N LEU A 25 36.24 27.55 -5.14
CA LEU A 25 37.00 26.29 -5.12
C LEU A 25 37.91 26.11 -3.91
N THR A 26 38.27 27.18 -3.20
CA THR A 26 39.10 27.09 -1.97
C THR A 26 38.28 27.14 -0.70
N VAL A 27 37.25 28.00 -0.64
CA VAL A 27 36.43 28.20 0.55
C VAL A 27 35.43 27.05 0.75
N ILE A 28 34.77 26.57 -0.32
CA ILE A 28 33.76 25.52 -0.18
C ILE A 28 34.35 24.21 0.39
N PRO A 29 35.51 23.71 -0.05
CA PRO A 29 36.13 22.54 0.57
C PRO A 29 36.48 22.76 2.05
N LEU A 30 37.02 23.93 2.41
CA LEU A 30 37.40 24.22 3.81
C LEU A 30 36.23 24.18 4.79
N TYR A 31 35.02 24.56 4.35
CA TYR A 31 33.80 24.47 5.17
C TYR A 31 33.12 23.08 5.12
N LEU A 32 33.25 22.33 4.02
CA LEU A 32 32.63 20.99 3.88
C LEU A 32 33.49 19.84 4.46
N PHE A 33 34.82 19.96 4.48
CA PHE A 33 35.70 18.90 4.99
C PHE A 33 35.46 18.55 6.47
N PRO A 34 35.28 19.53 7.40
CA PRO A 34 34.98 19.23 8.81
C PRO A 34 33.64 18.50 9.00
N LEU A 35 32.65 18.78 8.15
CA LEU A 35 31.33 18.12 8.17
C LEU A 35 31.39 16.67 7.67
N LEU A 36 32.24 16.37 6.67
CA LEU A 36 32.46 14.97 6.27
C LEU A 36 33.33 14.21 7.28
N ALA A 37 34.39 14.81 7.82
CA ALA A 37 35.29 14.14 8.75
C ALA A 37 34.58 13.67 10.04
N THR A 38 33.68 14.49 10.59
CA THR A 38 32.85 14.13 11.74
C THR A 38 31.88 12.98 11.44
N SER A 39 31.32 12.91 10.23
CA SER A 39 30.43 11.82 9.80
C SER A 39 31.14 10.46 9.68
N LEU A 40 32.42 10.47 9.30
CA LEU A 40 33.24 9.27 9.15
C LEU A 40 33.70 8.75 10.52
N ALA A 41 34.16 9.63 11.41
CA ALA A 41 34.56 9.27 12.77
C ALA A 41 33.42 8.62 13.58
N TRP A 42 32.17 9.09 13.41
CA TRP A 42 31.01 8.48 14.06
C TRP A 42 30.77 7.03 13.59
N ARG A 43 30.98 6.75 12.30
CA ARG A 43 30.88 5.38 11.76
C ARG A 43 31.97 4.45 12.31
N SER A 44 33.15 4.96 12.60
CA SER A 44 34.25 4.18 13.20
C SER A 44 34.01 3.80 14.66
N LEU A 45 33.37 4.67 15.45
CA LEU A 45 33.08 4.39 16.87
C LEU A 45 31.85 3.49 17.09
N SER A 46 30.99 3.32 16.09
CA SER A 46 29.71 2.60 16.21
C SER A 46 29.82 1.07 16.07
N SER A 47 31.00 0.52 15.77
CA SER A 47 31.17 -0.90 15.38
C SER A 47 31.82 -1.79 16.45
N SER A 48 31.98 -1.30 17.68
CA SER A 48 32.61 -2.04 18.77
C SER A 48 31.58 -2.75 19.66
N SER A 49 31.43 -4.07 19.51
CA SER A 49 30.81 -4.94 20.53
C SER A 49 31.55 -6.29 20.55
N PRO A 50 31.72 -6.94 21.72
CA PRO A 50 32.81 -7.89 21.91
C PRO A 50 32.47 -9.28 21.39
N SER A 51 33.41 -9.91 20.68
CA SER A 51 33.37 -11.32 20.34
C SER A 51 33.91 -12.19 21.48
N SER A 52 33.05 -12.95 22.15
CA SER A 52 33.46 -14.05 23.03
C SER A 52 33.58 -15.34 22.22
N SER A 53 34.78 -15.92 22.17
CA SER A 53 35.10 -17.14 21.42
C SER A 53 35.08 -18.39 22.29
N SER A 54 34.58 -19.51 21.74
CA SER A 54 34.94 -20.87 22.19
C SER A 54 34.67 -21.92 21.10
N SER A 55 35.73 -22.60 20.66
CA SER A 55 35.74 -23.92 20.01
C SER A 55 35.53 -25.04 21.06
N SER A 56 35.11 -26.28 20.80
CA SER A 56 34.60 -27.06 19.64
C SER A 56 33.90 -28.35 20.21
N SER A 57 33.40 -29.39 19.53
CA SER A 57 33.62 -29.94 18.17
C SER A 57 32.42 -30.79 17.66
N SER A 58 32.63 -31.52 16.55
CA SER A 58 31.87 -32.65 15.97
C SER A 58 31.28 -33.70 16.95
N SER A 59 30.16 -34.40 16.70
CA SER A 59 29.86 -35.18 15.48
C SER A 59 28.38 -35.64 15.32
N SER A 60 28.02 -36.00 14.08
CA SER A 60 26.78 -36.64 13.54
C SER A 60 25.84 -37.50 14.43
N SER A 61 24.52 -37.33 14.27
CA SER A 61 23.61 -38.27 13.53
C SER A 61 22.11 -37.88 13.70
N SER A 62 21.18 -38.68 13.16
CA SER A 62 19.84 -38.25 12.71
C SER A 62 18.63 -38.63 13.61
N SER A 63 17.46 -38.14 13.20
CA SER A 63 16.07 -38.61 13.46
C SER A 63 15.36 -38.24 14.78
N ASP A 64 14.32 -37.42 14.60
CA ASP A 64 12.92 -37.61 15.06
C ASP A 64 12.36 -37.12 16.42
N MET A 65 11.19 -36.48 16.27
CA MET A 65 10.03 -36.32 17.16
C MET A 65 10.10 -35.49 18.46
N ALA A 66 9.57 -34.27 18.33
CA ALA A 66 8.64 -33.56 19.22
C ALA A 66 8.55 -33.94 20.72
N ARG A 67 8.83 -32.95 21.60
CA ARG A 67 7.85 -32.50 22.61
C ARG A 67 8.11 -31.09 23.15
N ASP A 68 7.02 -30.51 23.65
CA ASP A 68 6.90 -29.20 24.29
C ASP A 68 7.75 -29.09 25.57
N SER A 69 8.30 -27.89 25.81
CA SER A 69 8.76 -27.42 27.13
C SER A 69 8.95 -25.90 27.12
N THR A 70 8.07 -25.21 27.84
CA THR A 70 8.19 -23.77 28.14
C THR A 70 9.36 -23.50 29.08
N ALA A 71 10.40 -22.83 28.59
CA ALA A 71 11.44 -22.24 29.43
C ALA A 71 11.87 -20.89 28.84
N GLY A 72 11.65 -19.82 29.61
CA GLY A 72 11.91 -18.45 29.15
C GLY A 72 13.39 -18.15 29.06
N LEU A 73 13.90 -18.02 27.83
CA LEU A 73 15.04 -17.16 27.54
C LEU A 73 14.50 -15.81 27.04
N GLY A 74 14.87 -14.75 27.74
CA GLY A 74 14.56 -13.36 27.37
C GLY A 74 15.31 -12.91 26.13
N VAL A 75 15.04 -13.53 24.99
CA VAL A 75 15.30 -12.92 23.68
C VAL A 75 14.42 -11.68 23.64
N ALA A 76 15.02 -10.51 23.39
CA ALA A 76 14.27 -9.34 23.01
C ALA A 76 13.56 -9.67 21.69
N GLN A 77 12.29 -10.09 21.78
CA GLN A 77 11.48 -10.47 20.63
C GLN A 77 11.19 -9.19 19.86
N HIS A 78 12.11 -8.82 18.95
CA HIS A 78 11.95 -7.69 18.05
C HIS A 78 10.60 -7.86 17.34
N SER A 79 9.67 -6.94 17.63
CA SER A 79 8.33 -6.97 17.08
C SER A 79 8.42 -7.00 15.55
N CYS A 80 7.87 -8.05 14.95
CA CYS A 80 7.84 -8.26 13.50
C CYS A 80 6.93 -7.20 12.85
N ASP A 81 7.50 -6.03 12.55
CA ASP A 81 6.82 -5.01 11.74
C ASP A 81 6.77 -5.47 10.29
N VAL A 82 5.67 -6.13 9.92
CA VAL A 82 5.42 -6.66 8.58
C VAL A 82 5.39 -5.57 7.49
N PHE A 83 5.29 -4.29 7.86
CA PHE A 83 5.26 -3.15 6.92
C PHE A 83 6.64 -2.52 6.68
N ARG A 84 7.69 -2.99 7.37
CA ARG A 84 9.08 -2.53 7.19
C ARG A 84 9.97 -3.67 6.71
N GLY A 85 10.61 -3.47 5.57
CA GLY A 85 11.27 -4.53 4.82
C GLY A 85 11.71 -4.06 3.44
N GLU A 86 11.97 -5.03 2.57
CA GLU A 86 12.41 -4.83 1.19
C GLU A 86 11.76 -5.84 0.24
N TRP A 87 11.81 -5.55 -1.06
CA TRP A 87 11.47 -6.53 -2.09
C TRP A 87 12.70 -7.36 -2.41
N VAL A 88 12.56 -8.68 -2.32
CA VAL A 88 13.61 -9.64 -2.69
C VAL A 88 13.12 -10.52 -3.85
N PRO A 89 14.03 -11.03 -4.71
CA PRO A 89 13.66 -11.96 -5.77
C PRO A 89 12.95 -13.21 -5.24
N ASN A 90 11.94 -13.67 -5.98
CA ASN A 90 11.16 -14.87 -5.70
C ASN A 90 11.09 -15.74 -6.97
N PRO A 91 12.03 -16.69 -7.15
CA PRO A 91 12.05 -17.58 -8.32
C PRO A 91 10.77 -18.41 -8.49
N SER A 92 10.13 -18.78 -7.37
CA SER A 92 8.94 -19.65 -7.29
C SER A 92 7.62 -18.97 -7.64
N ALA A 93 7.59 -17.64 -7.78
CA ALA A 93 6.42 -16.89 -8.24
C ALA A 93 6.31 -16.89 -9.79
N PRO A 94 5.20 -16.48 -10.42
CA PRO A 94 3.91 -16.19 -9.78
C PRO A 94 3.21 -17.47 -9.33
N TYR A 95 2.29 -17.34 -8.37
CA TYR A 95 1.50 -18.46 -7.84
C TYR A 95 0.27 -18.80 -8.69
N TYR A 96 -0.12 -17.89 -9.58
CA TYR A 96 -1.21 -18.03 -10.55
C TYR A 96 -0.87 -17.22 -11.82
N THR A 97 -1.52 -17.52 -12.94
CA THR A 97 -1.40 -16.78 -14.20
C THR A 97 -2.76 -16.39 -14.75
N ASN A 98 -2.78 -15.62 -15.83
CA ASN A 98 -3.99 -15.34 -16.62
C ASN A 98 -4.57 -16.57 -17.35
N GLU A 99 -3.89 -17.71 -17.32
CA GLU A 99 -4.38 -18.98 -17.85
C GLU A 99 -4.97 -19.84 -16.73
N SER A 100 -4.38 -19.80 -15.53
CA SER A 100 -4.86 -20.56 -14.37
C SER A 100 -5.97 -19.88 -13.58
N CYS A 101 -6.22 -18.57 -13.79
CA CYS A 101 -7.26 -17.83 -13.07
C CYS A 101 -8.10 -16.94 -14.00
N TRP A 102 -9.41 -17.22 -14.03
CA TRP A 102 -10.39 -16.42 -14.77
C TRP A 102 -10.79 -15.12 -14.06
N ALA A 103 -10.56 -15.00 -12.75
CA ALA A 103 -10.98 -13.85 -11.95
C ALA A 103 -10.15 -12.58 -12.20
N ILE A 104 -9.01 -12.68 -12.90
CA ILE A 104 -8.20 -11.53 -13.33
C ILE A 104 -8.99 -10.73 -14.37
N ASP A 105 -9.25 -9.45 -14.10
CA ASP A 105 -9.98 -8.62 -15.06
C ASP A 105 -9.17 -8.45 -16.36
N LYS A 106 -9.87 -8.38 -17.50
CA LYS A 106 -9.30 -8.08 -18.80
C LYS A 106 -8.34 -6.87 -18.73
N HIS A 107 -8.72 -5.78 -18.07
CA HIS A 107 -7.90 -4.55 -17.99
C HIS A 107 -6.62 -4.67 -17.13
N GLN A 108 -6.47 -5.76 -16.37
CA GLN A 108 -5.31 -6.04 -15.50
C GLN A 108 -4.37 -7.07 -16.13
N ASN A 109 -4.88 -7.86 -17.09
CA ASN A 109 -4.15 -8.91 -17.77
C ASN A 109 -3.13 -8.34 -18.78
N CYS A 110 -1.99 -7.86 -18.26
CA CYS A 110 -0.93 -7.26 -19.05
C CYS A 110 -0.27 -8.25 -20.04
N MET A 111 -0.26 -9.55 -19.74
CA MET A 111 0.28 -10.57 -20.65
C MET A 111 -0.58 -10.67 -21.91
N LYS A 112 -1.92 -10.69 -21.76
CA LYS A 112 -2.87 -10.64 -22.88
C LYS A 112 -2.74 -9.38 -23.74
N PHE A 113 -2.32 -8.26 -23.15
CA PHE A 113 -2.04 -7.01 -23.87
C PHE A 113 -0.56 -6.83 -24.27
N GLY A 114 0.18 -7.94 -24.37
CA GLY A 114 1.49 -7.96 -25.04
C GLY A 114 2.66 -7.43 -24.22
N ARG A 115 2.54 -7.33 -22.88
CA ARG A 115 3.71 -6.98 -22.03
C ARG A 115 4.74 -8.12 -22.07
N PRO A 116 5.98 -7.89 -22.54
CA PRO A 116 6.96 -8.97 -22.74
C PRO A 116 7.81 -9.25 -21.50
N ASP A 117 7.99 -8.29 -20.60
CA ASP A 117 8.83 -8.46 -19.41
C ASP A 117 8.05 -9.14 -18.27
N THR A 118 8.44 -10.35 -17.86
CA THR A 118 7.78 -11.13 -16.78
C THR A 118 8.43 -10.96 -15.40
N GLY A 119 9.63 -10.36 -15.33
CA GLY A 119 10.41 -10.24 -14.09
C GLY A 119 9.72 -9.48 -12.95
N PHE A 120 8.70 -8.67 -13.25
CA PHE A 120 7.88 -7.99 -12.22
C PHE A 120 7.09 -8.99 -11.35
N MET A 121 6.78 -10.18 -11.85
CA MET A 121 6.11 -11.25 -11.08
C MET A 121 7.06 -12.03 -10.17
N LYS A 122 8.38 -11.84 -10.29
CA LYS A 122 9.41 -12.63 -9.59
C LYS A 122 9.92 -11.93 -8.32
N TRP A 123 9.02 -11.33 -7.55
CA TRP A 123 9.36 -10.59 -6.33
C TRP A 123 8.48 -11.03 -5.16
N ARG A 124 9.03 -10.98 -3.93
CA ARG A 124 8.29 -11.10 -2.67
C ARG A 124 8.71 -10.00 -1.71
N TRP A 125 7.80 -9.60 -0.84
CA TRP A 125 8.13 -8.75 0.29
C TRP A 125 8.83 -9.58 1.38
N LYS A 126 9.89 -9.03 1.96
CA LYS A 126 10.59 -9.59 3.12
C LYS A 126 10.70 -8.52 4.21
N PRO A 127 10.01 -8.67 5.36
CA PRO A 127 10.19 -7.80 6.50
C PRO A 127 11.63 -7.83 7.04
N THR A 128 12.07 -6.74 7.68
CA THR A 128 13.48 -6.60 8.13
C THR A 128 13.87 -7.57 9.25
N HIS A 129 12.92 -7.97 10.10
CA HIS A 129 13.19 -8.74 11.33
C HIS A 129 12.50 -10.11 11.39
N CYS A 130 11.86 -10.55 10.30
CA CYS A 130 11.09 -11.79 10.24
C CYS A 130 10.88 -12.23 8.78
N GLU A 131 10.72 -13.52 8.55
CA GLU A 131 10.25 -14.07 7.27
C GLU A 131 8.74 -14.30 7.33
N LEU A 132 8.02 -13.92 6.27
CA LEU A 132 6.61 -14.28 6.12
C LEU A 132 6.52 -15.70 5.55
N PRO A 133 5.59 -16.55 6.05
CA PRO A 133 5.33 -17.84 5.44
C PRO A 133 4.83 -17.66 4.00
N VAL A 134 5.15 -18.61 3.13
CA VAL A 134 4.55 -18.67 1.78
C VAL A 134 3.05 -18.91 1.95
N PHE A 135 2.22 -18.20 1.19
CA PHE A 135 0.77 -18.34 1.26
C PHE A 135 0.33 -19.75 0.87
N ASP A 136 -0.24 -20.47 1.82
CA ASP A 136 -0.87 -21.77 1.64
C ASP A 136 -2.41 -21.59 1.53
N PRO A 137 -3.01 -21.84 0.35
CA PRO A 137 -4.43 -21.66 0.15
C PRO A 137 -5.28 -22.67 0.92
N THR A 138 -4.77 -23.87 1.19
CA THR A 138 -5.49 -24.89 1.97
C THR A 138 -5.53 -24.49 3.44
N GLN A 139 -4.41 -24.09 4.02
CA GLN A 139 -4.39 -23.59 5.40
C GLN A 139 -5.25 -22.32 5.57
N PHE A 140 -5.23 -21.41 4.60
CA PHE A 140 -6.10 -20.24 4.61
C PHE A 140 -7.58 -20.65 4.62
N LEU A 141 -7.99 -21.55 3.71
CA LEU A 141 -9.38 -22.00 3.60
C LEU A 141 -9.90 -22.72 4.84
N GLU A 142 -9.06 -23.47 5.56
CA GLU A 142 -9.42 -24.03 6.87
C GLU A 142 -9.59 -22.94 7.94
N LEU A 143 -8.72 -21.93 7.98
CA LEU A 143 -8.83 -20.81 8.93
C LEU A 143 -10.10 -19.97 8.72
N VAL A 144 -10.63 -19.93 7.51
CA VAL A 144 -11.86 -19.21 7.14
C VAL A 144 -13.06 -20.12 6.86
N ARG A 145 -12.98 -21.41 7.23
CA ARG A 145 -14.07 -22.37 7.06
C ARG A 145 -15.32 -21.91 7.81
N GLY A 146 -16.45 -21.83 7.09
CA GLY A 146 -17.74 -21.38 7.62
C GLY A 146 -17.86 -19.88 7.86
N LYS A 147 -16.94 -19.06 7.30
CA LYS A 147 -16.86 -17.61 7.57
C LYS A 147 -17.10 -16.76 6.32
N SER A 148 -17.17 -15.45 6.51
CA SER A 148 -17.34 -14.46 5.45
C SER A 148 -16.35 -13.28 5.55
N LEU A 149 -15.86 -12.83 4.40
CA LEU A 149 -14.88 -11.74 4.25
C LEU A 149 -15.38 -10.70 3.24
N ALA A 150 -15.52 -9.43 3.66
CA ALA A 150 -15.84 -8.31 2.78
C ALA A 150 -14.62 -7.43 2.49
N PHE A 151 -14.47 -6.98 1.25
CA PHE A 151 -13.60 -5.87 0.85
C PHE A 151 -14.47 -4.64 0.60
N VAL A 152 -14.29 -3.55 1.35
CA VAL A 152 -14.98 -2.27 1.16
C VAL A 152 -13.97 -1.26 0.62
N SER A 153 -14.03 -0.99 -0.68
CA SER A 153 -12.92 -0.28 -1.35
C SER A 153 -13.29 0.29 -2.72
N ASP A 154 -12.36 1.09 -3.24
CA ASP A 154 -12.16 1.31 -4.67
C ASP A 154 -11.62 0.06 -5.42
N SER A 155 -11.26 0.23 -6.69
CA SER A 155 -10.67 -0.81 -7.54
C SER A 155 -9.46 -1.54 -6.95
N VAL A 156 -8.63 -0.92 -6.12
CA VAL A 156 -7.43 -1.54 -5.55
C VAL A 156 -7.78 -2.68 -4.58
N GLY A 157 -8.84 -2.53 -3.78
CA GLY A 157 -9.36 -3.59 -2.91
C GLY A 157 -10.07 -4.69 -3.68
N ARG A 158 -10.78 -4.35 -4.77
CA ARG A 158 -11.32 -5.36 -5.70
C ARG A 158 -10.19 -6.20 -6.32
N ASN A 159 -9.08 -5.58 -6.71
CA ASN A 159 -7.93 -6.33 -7.23
C ASN A 159 -7.34 -7.27 -6.16
N GLN A 160 -7.26 -6.83 -4.89
CA GLN A 160 -6.82 -7.71 -3.79
C GLN A 160 -7.77 -8.91 -3.60
N MET A 161 -9.09 -8.69 -3.69
CA MET A 161 -10.07 -9.78 -3.68
C MET A 161 -9.86 -10.75 -4.85
N GLN A 162 -9.66 -10.23 -6.07
CA GLN A 162 -9.41 -11.04 -7.27
C GLN A 162 -8.13 -11.87 -7.14
N SER A 163 -7.05 -11.28 -6.62
CA SER A 163 -5.78 -11.97 -6.30
C SER A 163 -5.97 -13.09 -5.27
N LEU A 164 -6.72 -12.83 -4.19
CA LEU A 164 -7.07 -13.87 -3.20
C LEU A 164 -7.85 -15.01 -3.85
N ILE A 165 -8.88 -14.71 -4.66
CA ILE A 165 -9.64 -15.74 -5.39
C ILE A 165 -8.71 -16.57 -6.29
N CYS A 166 -7.79 -15.94 -7.01
CA CYS A 166 -6.81 -16.66 -7.85
C CYS A 166 -5.86 -17.57 -7.06
N LEU A 167 -5.46 -17.17 -5.85
CA LEU A 167 -4.65 -18.02 -4.96
C LEU A 167 -5.46 -19.24 -4.46
N LEU A 168 -6.74 -19.05 -4.13
CA LEU A 168 -7.63 -20.10 -3.62
C LEU A 168 -8.09 -21.09 -4.71
N LEU A 169 -8.28 -20.61 -5.94
CA LEU A 169 -8.62 -21.45 -7.11
C LEU A 169 -7.58 -22.51 -7.46
N ARG A 170 -6.39 -22.47 -6.85
CA ARG A 170 -5.34 -23.49 -6.99
C ARG A 170 -5.71 -24.84 -6.34
N VAL A 171 -6.63 -24.83 -5.36
CA VAL A 171 -6.98 -26.02 -4.56
C VAL A 171 -8.49 -26.28 -4.47
N THR A 172 -9.32 -25.37 -4.98
CA THR A 172 -10.78 -25.52 -4.97
C THR A 172 -11.45 -24.70 -6.06
N TYR A 173 -12.78 -24.73 -6.14
CA TYR A 173 -13.57 -23.92 -7.08
C TYR A 173 -14.43 -22.89 -6.34
N VAL A 174 -14.91 -21.89 -7.08
CA VAL A 174 -15.75 -20.81 -6.58
C VAL A 174 -16.97 -20.64 -7.48
N VAL A 175 -18.09 -20.22 -6.91
CA VAL A 175 -19.31 -19.86 -7.64
C VAL A 175 -19.62 -18.38 -7.45
N ASP A 176 -20.17 -17.74 -8.48
CA ASP A 176 -20.72 -16.39 -8.35
C ASP A 176 -22.04 -16.47 -7.55
N ALA A 177 -22.09 -15.74 -6.44
CA ALA A 177 -23.22 -15.63 -5.53
C ALA A 177 -23.74 -14.18 -5.46
N SER A 178 -23.37 -13.34 -6.44
CA SER A 178 -23.83 -11.96 -6.55
C SER A 178 -25.33 -11.90 -6.83
N LEU A 179 -26.02 -10.98 -6.17
CA LEU A 179 -27.42 -10.69 -6.48
C LEU A 179 -27.48 -9.95 -7.84
N ALA A 180 -28.34 -10.41 -8.75
CA ALA A 180 -28.35 -9.98 -10.15
C ALA A 180 -28.60 -8.47 -10.38
N GLN A 181 -29.03 -7.73 -9.36
CA GLN A 181 -29.29 -6.29 -9.41
C GLN A 181 -28.17 -5.39 -8.83
N ASP A 182 -27.16 -5.95 -8.14
CA ASP A 182 -26.21 -5.14 -7.35
C ASP A 182 -24.83 -5.03 -8.02
N ASP A 183 -24.70 -4.12 -9.00
CA ASP A 183 -23.41 -3.84 -9.64
C ASP A 183 -22.35 -3.25 -8.67
N LYS A 184 -22.76 -2.80 -7.48
CA LYS A 184 -21.85 -2.30 -6.44
C LYS A 184 -21.41 -3.40 -5.46
N CYS A 185 -22.04 -4.58 -5.46
CA CYS A 185 -21.68 -5.71 -4.60
C CYS A 185 -21.47 -7.00 -5.42
N ARG A 186 -20.23 -7.47 -5.50
CA ARG A 186 -19.92 -8.80 -6.03
C ARG A 186 -19.68 -9.77 -4.88
N ARG A 187 -20.28 -10.96 -4.94
CA ARG A 187 -20.16 -12.02 -3.92
C ARG A 187 -19.72 -13.32 -4.58
N TYR A 188 -18.77 -14.00 -3.97
CA TYR A 188 -18.20 -15.26 -4.45
C TYR A 188 -18.19 -16.27 -3.30
N HIS A 189 -18.63 -17.49 -3.57
CA HIS A 189 -18.78 -18.53 -2.55
C HIS A 189 -17.94 -19.77 -2.89
N PHE A 190 -17.26 -20.30 -1.89
CA PHE A 190 -16.41 -21.50 -1.95
C PHE A 190 -17.13 -22.66 -1.21
N PRO A 191 -17.90 -23.51 -1.92
CA PRO A 191 -18.83 -24.45 -1.26
C PRO A 191 -18.15 -25.48 -0.37
N THR A 192 -16.96 -25.92 -0.76
CA THR A 192 -16.11 -26.90 -0.05
C THR A 192 -15.70 -26.47 1.37
N HIS A 193 -15.69 -25.16 1.61
CA HIS A 193 -15.29 -24.56 2.89
C HIS A 193 -16.40 -23.73 3.54
N ASN A 194 -17.57 -23.63 2.89
CA ASN A 194 -18.63 -22.69 3.27
C ASN A 194 -18.05 -21.28 3.53
N PHE A 195 -17.14 -20.82 2.65
CA PHE A 195 -16.45 -19.54 2.77
C PHE A 195 -16.96 -18.56 1.73
N THR A 196 -17.30 -17.34 2.13
CA THR A 196 -17.86 -16.30 1.24
C THR A 196 -16.95 -15.08 1.21
N VAL A 197 -16.62 -14.60 0.01
CA VAL A 197 -15.87 -13.35 -0.20
C VAL A 197 -16.76 -12.35 -0.94
N ALA A 198 -16.81 -11.11 -0.48
CA ALA A 198 -17.55 -10.03 -1.13
C ALA A 198 -16.67 -8.81 -1.41
N SER A 199 -17.03 -8.02 -2.42
CA SER A 199 -16.48 -6.69 -2.71
C SER A 199 -17.61 -5.68 -2.80
N PHE A 200 -17.57 -4.66 -1.94
CA PHE A 200 -18.43 -3.49 -1.96
C PHE A 200 -17.69 -2.30 -2.58
N TRP A 201 -18.25 -1.76 -3.66
CA TRP A 201 -17.75 -0.56 -4.31
C TRP A 201 -18.11 0.68 -3.49
N SER A 202 -17.20 1.08 -2.62
CA SER A 202 -17.27 2.34 -1.86
C SER A 202 -15.91 3.03 -1.88
N PRO A 203 -15.57 3.74 -2.97
CA PRO A 203 -14.22 4.26 -3.19
C PRO A 203 -13.79 5.35 -2.18
N PHE A 204 -14.76 5.98 -1.52
CA PHE A 204 -14.54 6.99 -0.49
C PHE A 204 -14.92 6.52 0.92
N LEU A 205 -15.46 5.31 1.11
CA LEU A 205 -16.09 4.76 2.32
C LEU A 205 -17.33 5.49 2.84
N VAL A 206 -17.45 6.79 2.58
CA VAL A 206 -18.63 7.64 2.83
C VAL A 206 -19.45 7.85 1.55
N SER A 207 -20.69 8.30 1.73
CA SER A 207 -21.62 8.67 0.68
C SER A 207 -20.99 9.69 -0.28
N ALA A 208 -21.02 9.37 -1.57
CA ALA A 208 -20.43 10.19 -2.61
C ALA A 208 -21.19 10.04 -3.92
N HIS A 209 -21.36 11.16 -4.64
CA HIS A 209 -21.97 11.17 -5.96
C HIS A 209 -21.20 12.09 -6.91
N LYS A 210 -21.36 11.87 -8.23
CA LYS A 210 -20.84 12.83 -9.21
C LYS A 210 -21.74 14.06 -9.24
N VAL A 211 -21.13 15.24 -9.31
CA VAL A 211 -21.87 16.50 -9.55
C VAL A 211 -22.53 16.49 -10.93
N ASP A 212 -21.82 15.99 -11.95
CA ASP A 212 -22.36 15.70 -13.27
C ASP A 212 -22.29 14.18 -13.53
N PRO A 213 -23.43 13.47 -13.64
CA PRO A 213 -23.47 12.05 -13.96
C PRO A 213 -22.74 11.68 -15.27
N HIS A 214 -22.75 12.58 -16.26
CA HIS A 214 -22.15 12.38 -17.58
C HIS A 214 -20.65 12.70 -17.62
N ALA A 215 -20.12 13.44 -16.64
CA ALA A 215 -18.70 13.76 -16.56
C ALA A 215 -17.84 12.49 -16.45
N SER A 216 -16.64 12.56 -17.02
CA SER A 216 -15.70 11.44 -16.95
C SER A 216 -15.37 11.08 -15.50
N THR A 217 -15.33 9.79 -15.17
CA THR A 217 -14.95 9.34 -13.81
C THR A 217 -13.49 9.68 -13.46
N TYR A 218 -12.69 10.14 -14.43
CA TYR A 218 -11.29 10.53 -14.22
C TYR A 218 -11.13 12.01 -13.81
N SER A 219 -11.96 12.89 -14.37
CA SER A 219 -11.86 14.35 -14.25
C SER A 219 -13.10 15.03 -13.65
N GLY A 220 -14.19 14.28 -13.46
CA GLY A 220 -15.42 14.79 -12.88
C GLY A 220 -15.28 15.13 -11.40
N LEU A 221 -16.03 16.15 -10.99
CA LEU A 221 -16.17 16.60 -9.61
C LEU A 221 -17.12 15.67 -8.86
N PHE A 222 -16.78 15.33 -7.62
CA PHE A 222 -17.61 14.50 -6.74
C PHE A 222 -18.03 15.29 -5.51
N ASP A 223 -19.32 15.22 -5.17
CA ASP A 223 -19.84 15.68 -3.89
C ASP A 223 -19.65 14.54 -2.86
N LEU A 224 -19.03 14.87 -1.73
CA LEU A 224 -18.57 13.93 -0.70
C LEU A 224 -19.15 14.32 0.67
N PHE A 225 -20.02 13.49 1.23
CA PHE A 225 -20.67 13.72 2.52
C PHE A 225 -19.84 13.11 3.65
N LEU A 226 -19.08 13.94 4.36
CA LEU A 226 -18.06 13.50 5.31
C LEU A 226 -18.63 12.88 6.59
N ASP A 227 -19.90 13.16 6.90
CA ASP A 227 -20.63 12.66 8.05
C ASP A 227 -21.56 11.48 7.75
N GLU A 228 -21.64 11.01 6.50
CA GLU A 228 -22.53 9.93 6.06
C GLU A 228 -21.74 8.70 5.57
N PRO A 229 -21.54 7.64 6.37
CA PRO A 229 -20.98 6.38 5.90
C PRO A 229 -21.82 5.77 4.76
N ASP A 230 -21.17 5.18 3.74
CA ASP A 230 -21.88 4.69 2.56
C ASP A 230 -22.80 3.49 2.90
N SER A 231 -24.09 3.64 2.58
CA SER A 231 -25.13 2.65 2.82
C SER A 231 -24.88 1.32 2.09
N VAL A 232 -24.12 1.33 1.00
CA VAL A 232 -23.78 0.15 0.19
C VAL A 232 -23.12 -0.97 1.01
N TRP A 233 -22.30 -0.61 2.00
CA TRP A 233 -21.60 -1.57 2.86
C TRP A 233 -22.11 -1.57 4.31
N THR A 234 -22.44 -0.41 4.89
CA THR A 234 -22.89 -0.33 6.30
C THR A 234 -24.15 -1.14 6.58
N THR A 235 -25.09 -1.19 5.64
CA THR A 235 -26.34 -1.96 5.79
C THR A 235 -26.14 -3.48 5.76
N LYS A 236 -24.97 -3.96 5.29
CA LYS A 236 -24.66 -5.38 5.04
C LYS A 236 -23.45 -5.89 5.82
N MET A 237 -22.74 -5.02 6.54
CA MET A 237 -21.43 -5.36 7.14
C MET A 237 -21.50 -6.43 8.23
N THR A 238 -22.64 -6.55 8.91
CA THR A 238 -22.88 -7.57 9.95
C THR A 238 -23.12 -8.97 9.38
N GLU A 239 -23.21 -9.12 8.05
CA GLU A 239 -23.18 -10.42 7.36
C GLU A 239 -21.74 -11.00 7.27
N PHE A 240 -20.71 -10.26 7.72
CA PHE A 240 -19.30 -10.58 7.49
C PHE A 240 -18.48 -10.69 8.79
N ASP A 241 -17.80 -11.83 8.99
CA ASP A 241 -16.86 -12.01 10.11
C ASP A 241 -15.65 -11.07 10.02
N TYR A 242 -15.19 -10.79 8.79
CA TYR A 242 -14.04 -9.94 8.50
C TYR A 242 -14.39 -8.86 7.47
N VAL A 243 -13.93 -7.64 7.70
CA VAL A 243 -14.10 -6.52 6.76
C VAL A 243 -12.75 -5.84 6.52
N ILE A 244 -12.24 -5.89 5.30
CA ILE A 244 -11.05 -5.15 4.85
C ILE A 244 -11.51 -3.84 4.21
N MET A 245 -11.21 -2.71 4.85
CA MET A 245 -11.57 -1.38 4.35
C MET A 245 -10.35 -0.68 3.74
N SER A 246 -10.51 -0.11 2.54
CA SER A 246 -9.42 0.60 1.86
C SER A 246 -9.94 1.80 1.05
N ALA A 247 -9.43 2.98 1.38
CA ALA A 247 -9.56 4.17 0.54
C ALA A 247 -8.23 4.94 0.51
N GLY A 248 -8.01 5.66 -0.58
CA GLY A 248 -6.81 6.47 -0.77
C GLY A 248 -6.81 7.22 -2.10
N HIS A 249 -6.65 6.51 -3.21
CA HIS A 249 -6.39 7.18 -4.50
C HIS A 249 -7.59 7.98 -5.04
N TRP A 250 -8.81 7.69 -4.59
CA TRP A 250 -10.00 8.48 -4.92
C TRP A 250 -10.09 9.80 -4.17
N LEU A 251 -9.52 9.91 -2.96
CA LEU A 251 -9.46 11.16 -2.18
C LEU A 251 -8.48 12.18 -2.79
N LEU A 252 -7.69 11.77 -3.80
CA LEU A 252 -6.84 12.65 -4.62
C LEU A 252 -7.62 13.36 -5.76
N ARG A 253 -8.92 13.10 -5.90
CA ARG A 253 -9.76 13.62 -6.99
C ARG A 253 -10.38 14.97 -6.62
N PRO A 254 -10.68 15.83 -7.60
CA PRO A 254 -11.54 17.00 -7.40
C PRO A 254 -12.82 16.60 -6.67
N THR A 255 -13.04 17.20 -5.50
CA THR A 255 -14.13 16.85 -4.58
C THR A 255 -14.69 18.09 -3.88
N MET A 256 -16.00 18.14 -3.68
CA MET A 256 -16.70 19.11 -2.82
C MET A 256 -17.03 18.41 -1.50
N PHE A 257 -16.89 19.11 -0.38
CA PHE A 257 -17.03 18.53 0.95
C PHE A 257 -18.29 19.05 1.64
N TYR A 258 -19.17 18.12 2.01
CA TYR A 258 -20.37 18.39 2.79
C TYR A 258 -20.25 17.79 4.19
N ASP A 259 -20.79 18.49 5.18
CA ASP A 259 -20.82 18.09 6.59
C ASP A 259 -22.16 18.57 7.17
N GLY A 260 -23.02 17.67 7.63
CA GLY A 260 -24.37 18.01 8.07
C GLY A 260 -25.23 18.64 6.95
N GLY A 261 -24.99 18.25 5.70
CA GLY A 261 -25.62 18.81 4.50
C GLY A 261 -25.12 20.21 4.08
N GLN A 262 -24.15 20.81 4.79
CA GLN A 262 -23.58 22.11 4.42
C GLN A 262 -22.26 21.97 3.67
N LEU A 263 -22.05 22.76 2.62
CA LEU A 263 -20.77 22.83 1.91
C LEU A 263 -19.70 23.49 2.80
N VAL A 264 -18.74 22.72 3.29
CA VAL A 264 -17.66 23.19 4.18
C VAL A 264 -16.37 23.55 3.44
N GLY A 265 -16.19 23.06 2.21
CA GLY A 265 -15.01 23.35 1.39
C GLY A 265 -14.89 22.39 0.21
N CYS A 266 -13.69 22.30 -0.37
CA CYS A 266 -13.41 21.39 -1.48
C CYS A 266 -11.94 20.92 -1.49
N HIS A 267 -11.59 20.09 -2.46
CA HIS A 267 -10.21 19.86 -2.90
C HIS A 267 -10.14 19.92 -4.42
N SER A 268 -9.21 20.74 -4.96
CA SER A 268 -8.94 20.89 -6.39
C SER A 268 -10.18 21.16 -7.26
N CYS A 269 -11.22 21.77 -6.68
CA CYS A 269 -12.49 22.00 -7.37
C CYS A 269 -12.48 23.21 -8.32
N LEU A 270 -11.53 24.14 -8.14
CA LEU A 270 -11.42 25.41 -8.87
C LEU A 270 -12.68 26.30 -8.80
N ALA A 271 -13.58 26.04 -7.85
CA ALA A 271 -14.81 26.81 -7.68
C ALA A 271 -14.52 28.17 -7.01
N PRO A 272 -15.07 29.29 -7.53
CA PRO A 272 -14.95 30.58 -6.87
C PRO A 272 -15.69 30.56 -5.52
N ASN A 273 -15.15 31.27 -4.54
CA ASN A 273 -15.71 31.41 -3.18
C ASN A 273 -15.83 30.10 -2.36
N VAL A 274 -15.18 29.01 -2.76
CA VAL A 274 -15.09 27.77 -1.99
C VAL A 274 -13.64 27.56 -1.53
N THR A 275 -13.44 27.26 -0.24
CA THR A 275 -12.09 27.07 0.31
C THR A 275 -11.56 25.69 -0.06
N ASP A 276 -10.38 25.62 -0.68
CA ASP A 276 -9.66 24.35 -0.86
C ASP A 276 -9.05 23.92 0.48
N LEU A 277 -9.64 22.91 1.10
CA LEU A 277 -9.20 22.30 2.36
C LEU A 277 -8.20 21.16 2.12
N THR A 278 -7.89 20.85 0.86
CA THR A 278 -7.02 19.77 0.38
C THR A 278 -7.51 18.34 0.64
N MET A 279 -6.94 17.37 -0.08
CA MET A 279 -7.14 15.93 0.15
C MET A 279 -6.88 15.48 1.60
N HIS A 280 -6.06 16.21 2.36
CA HIS A 280 -5.73 15.84 3.74
C HIS A 280 -6.92 16.07 4.69
N TYR A 281 -7.76 17.06 4.43
CA TYR A 281 -8.96 17.33 5.20
C TYR A 281 -9.98 16.20 5.03
N SER A 282 -10.33 15.83 3.80
CA SER A 282 -11.25 14.72 3.54
C SER A 282 -10.70 13.38 4.01
N TYR A 283 -9.42 13.09 3.76
CA TYR A 283 -8.79 11.86 4.27
C TYR A 283 -8.91 11.75 5.80
N ARG A 284 -8.66 12.84 6.54
CA ARG A 284 -8.83 12.87 8.00
C ARG A 284 -10.29 12.76 8.42
N ARG A 285 -11.21 13.56 7.85
CA ARG A 285 -12.63 13.55 8.25
C ARG A 285 -13.29 12.19 8.00
N VAL A 286 -13.04 11.58 6.83
CA VAL A 286 -13.48 10.21 6.51
C VAL A 286 -12.86 9.19 7.47
N THR A 287 -11.54 9.26 7.70
CA THR A 287 -10.84 8.41 8.67
C THR A 287 -11.48 8.47 10.05
N ASP A 288 -11.63 9.68 10.60
CA ASP A 288 -12.19 9.92 11.93
C ASP A 288 -13.65 9.41 11.99
N LYS A 289 -14.46 9.67 10.95
CA LYS A 289 -15.86 9.22 10.90
C LYS A 289 -15.98 7.69 10.86
N ILE A 290 -15.19 7.03 10.02
CA ILE A 290 -15.23 5.57 9.86
C ILE A 290 -14.70 4.88 11.12
N VAL A 291 -13.55 5.29 11.66
CA VAL A 291 -13.00 4.68 12.89
C VAL A 291 -13.97 4.87 14.06
N ASN A 292 -14.51 6.07 14.25
CA ASN A 292 -15.44 6.33 15.35
C ASN A 292 -16.77 5.57 15.20
N GLY A 293 -17.29 5.42 13.98
CA GLY A 293 -18.52 4.65 13.72
C GLY A 293 -18.35 3.13 13.84
N LEU A 294 -17.13 2.61 13.87
CA LEU A 294 -16.86 1.17 13.93
C LEU A 294 -16.66 0.61 15.35
N PHE A 295 -16.56 1.45 16.38
CA PHE A 295 -16.51 0.98 17.76
C PHE A 295 -17.74 0.14 18.12
N ASP A 296 -18.93 0.57 17.69
CA ASP A 296 -20.19 -0.16 17.92
C ASP A 296 -20.24 -1.50 17.17
N VAL A 297 -19.52 -1.62 16.04
CA VAL A 297 -19.55 -2.82 15.20
C VAL A 297 -18.48 -3.85 15.60
N MET A 298 -17.34 -3.40 16.14
CA MET A 298 -16.36 -4.31 16.73
C MET A 298 -16.90 -5.05 17.97
N LEU A 299 -17.93 -4.50 18.63
CA LEU A 299 -18.69 -5.19 19.67
C LEU A 299 -19.58 -6.34 19.12
N MET A 300 -19.89 -6.34 17.82
CA MET A 300 -20.68 -7.40 17.15
C MET A 300 -19.80 -8.55 16.62
N HIS A 301 -18.62 -8.77 17.20
CA HIS A 301 -17.60 -9.77 16.79
C HIS A 301 -16.98 -9.60 15.39
N VAL A 302 -17.39 -8.58 14.60
CA VAL A 302 -16.82 -8.27 13.28
C VAL A 302 -15.38 -7.76 13.41
N ARG A 303 -14.45 -8.36 12.67
CA ARG A 303 -13.03 -7.96 12.66
C ARG A 303 -12.74 -7.04 11.47
N VAL A 304 -12.52 -5.75 11.76
CA VAL A 304 -12.16 -4.76 10.73
C VAL A 304 -10.65 -4.64 10.57
N LEU A 305 -10.17 -4.63 9.33
CA LEU A 305 -8.78 -4.43 8.93
C LEU A 305 -8.68 -3.23 7.99
N PHE A 306 -7.82 -2.27 8.30
CA PHE A 306 -7.60 -1.09 7.45
C PHE A 306 -6.43 -1.29 6.49
N GLY A 307 -6.72 -1.29 5.19
CA GLY A 307 -5.75 -1.36 4.09
C GLY A 307 -5.10 -0.02 3.71
N TRP A 308 -5.21 1.02 4.55
CA TRP A 308 -4.70 2.37 4.24
C TRP A 308 -3.21 2.39 3.94
N LEU A 309 -2.85 2.89 2.74
CA LEU A 309 -1.54 3.40 2.31
C LEU A 309 -0.29 2.52 2.55
N SER A 310 -0.41 1.40 3.25
CA SER A 310 0.66 0.46 3.55
C SER A 310 0.86 -0.49 2.38
N LEU A 311 -0.20 -0.83 1.63
CA LEU A 311 -0.03 -1.34 0.26
C LEU A 311 0.68 -0.32 -0.64
N VAL A 312 0.49 0.99 -0.48
CA VAL A 312 1.26 1.98 -1.26
C VAL A 312 2.72 2.05 -0.78
N LYS A 313 3.01 1.89 0.52
CA LYS A 313 4.40 1.79 1.03
C LYS A 313 5.09 0.50 0.57
N LEU A 314 4.41 -0.64 0.62
CA LEU A 314 4.86 -1.91 0.05
C LEU A 314 5.12 -1.73 -1.45
N VAL A 315 4.14 -1.24 -2.22
CA VAL A 315 4.25 -1.09 -3.68
C VAL A 315 5.24 0.01 -4.12
N LYS A 316 5.61 0.97 -3.27
CA LYS A 316 6.58 2.04 -3.58
C LYS A 316 7.98 1.55 -3.98
N GLY A 317 8.32 0.29 -3.71
CA GLY A 317 9.56 -0.36 -4.18
C GLY A 317 9.41 -1.27 -5.42
N LEU A 318 8.20 -1.52 -5.92
CA LEU A 318 7.97 -2.45 -7.03
C LEU A 318 8.10 -1.77 -8.40
N PRO A 319 9.02 -2.22 -9.28
CA PRO A 319 9.06 -1.75 -10.65
C PRO A 319 7.81 -2.22 -11.42
N LYS A 320 6.96 -1.25 -11.81
CA LYS A 320 5.77 -1.42 -12.69
C LYS A 320 4.60 -2.23 -12.06
N ALA A 321 4.09 -1.74 -10.94
CA ALA A 321 3.00 -2.35 -10.16
C ALA A 321 1.62 -2.50 -10.84
N LYS A 322 1.34 -1.84 -11.98
CA LYS A 322 0.03 -1.89 -12.66
C LYS A 322 -0.41 -3.29 -13.15
N CYS A 323 0.49 -4.27 -13.14
CA CYS A 323 0.24 -5.64 -13.61
C CYS A 323 0.38 -6.70 -12.50
N LEU A 324 0.60 -6.28 -11.25
CA LEU A 324 1.15 -7.13 -10.17
C LEU A 324 0.10 -7.74 -9.24
N ILE A 325 -1.18 -7.69 -9.64
CA ILE A 325 -2.34 -8.14 -8.85
C ILE A 325 -3.25 -8.93 -9.79
#